data_AF-A0A8J2IMU5-F1
#
_entry.id   AF-A0A8J2IMU5-F1
#
_cell.length_a   1.000
_cell.length_b   1.000
_cell.length_c   1.000
_cell.angle_alpha   90.00
_cell.angle_beta   90.00
_cell.angle_gamma   90.00
#
_symmetry.space_group_name_H-M   'P 1'
#
loop_
_entity.id
_entity.type
_entity.pdbx_description
1 polymer ?
#
loop_
_entity_poly.entity_id
_entity_poly.type
_entity_poly.pdbx_seq_one_letter_code
_entity_poly.pdbx_strand_id
1 'polypeptide(L)'
;MSSTQPHEVPYEMNDPTAESQRQAQYREAITLLDNLETQRKQVLVQYERQTIELNRQIQHLRSEINTLRTTSSTSLESSNLAQALDHVARHASRLGLRAQDRQPKPREVEVLGHILCHPLRLTYLETFLREESRQPAGIVRARYCLAQVGTGAQFPALLFRNDGHVDCLHDGNGDNCVWIKKGENEVGWVIGSRA
;
A
#
# COMPACT_ATOMS: atom_id res chain seq x y z
N MET A 1 -23.93 -71.96 -52.32
CA MET A 1 -25.36 -71.68 -52.11
C MET A 1 -25.46 -70.84 -50.86
N SER A 2 -25.73 -69.54 -51.03
CA SER A 2 -25.85 -68.56 -49.97
C SER A 2 -27.17 -68.73 -49.24
N SER A 3 -27.14 -68.78 -47.91
CA SER A 3 -28.34 -68.61 -47.08
C SER A 3 -28.08 -67.42 -46.17
N THR A 4 -28.55 -66.26 -46.61
CA THR A 4 -28.49 -65.00 -45.86
C THR A 4 -29.71 -64.99 -44.94
N GLN A 5 -29.51 -65.18 -43.64
CA GLN A 5 -30.56 -64.90 -42.66
C GLN A 5 -30.81 -63.39 -42.57
N PRO A 6 -32.07 -62.94 -42.46
CA PRO A 6 -32.39 -61.52 -42.39
C PRO A 6 -31.93 -60.94 -41.04
N HIS A 7 -31.18 -59.84 -41.11
CA HIS A 7 -30.92 -58.98 -39.97
C HIS A 7 -32.25 -58.36 -39.53
N GLU A 8 -32.86 -58.89 -38.47
CA GLU A 8 -33.84 -58.14 -37.68
C GLU A 8 -33.06 -57.04 -36.95
N VAL A 9 -33.19 -55.81 -37.45
CA VAL A 9 -32.79 -54.62 -36.70
C VAL A 9 -33.80 -54.49 -35.56
N PRO A 10 -33.39 -54.53 -34.29
CA PRO A 10 -34.31 -54.25 -33.20
C PRO A 10 -34.83 -52.84 -33.40
N TYR A 11 -36.14 -52.69 -33.59
CA TYR A 11 -36.78 -51.39 -33.46
C TYR A 11 -36.44 -50.87 -32.07
N GLU A 12 -35.60 -49.84 -31.99
CA GLU A 12 -35.42 -49.05 -30.78
C GLU A 12 -36.80 -48.55 -30.40
N MET A 13 -37.39 -49.20 -29.40
CA MET A 13 -38.57 -48.72 -28.72
C MET A 13 -38.13 -47.42 -28.04
N ASN A 14 -38.36 -46.29 -28.72
CA ASN A 14 -38.27 -44.97 -28.12
C ASN A 14 -39.20 -44.97 -26.91
N ASP A 15 -38.62 -45.19 -25.72
CA ASP A 15 -39.35 -45.13 -24.46
C ASP A 15 -39.83 -43.68 -24.29
N PRO A 16 -41.12 -43.39 -24.51
CA PRO A 16 -41.63 -42.01 -24.57
C PRO A 16 -41.38 -41.27 -23.26
N THR A 17 -41.23 -42.04 -22.18
CA THR A 17 -40.92 -41.58 -20.82
C THR A 17 -39.50 -41.02 -20.71
N ALA A 18 -38.51 -41.67 -21.33
CA ALA A 18 -37.11 -41.23 -21.29
C ALA A 18 -36.88 -40.00 -22.19
N GLU A 19 -37.61 -39.90 -23.29
CA GLU A 19 -37.57 -38.72 -24.18
C GLU A 19 -38.31 -37.53 -23.55
N SER A 20 -39.44 -37.76 -22.90
CA SER A 20 -40.18 -36.75 -22.12
C SER A 20 -39.35 -36.20 -20.94
N GLN A 21 -38.64 -37.07 -20.22
CA GLN A 21 -37.73 -36.67 -19.14
C GLN A 21 -36.55 -35.84 -19.66
N ARG A 22 -35.95 -36.22 -20.79
CA ARG A 22 -34.89 -35.41 -21.43
C ARG A 22 -35.42 -34.05 -21.86
N GLN A 23 -36.60 -33.99 -22.47
CA GLN A 23 -37.23 -32.72 -22.86
C GLN A 23 -37.53 -31.83 -21.64
N ALA A 24 -37.95 -32.41 -20.51
CA ALA A 24 -38.13 -31.66 -19.26
C ALA A 24 -36.81 -31.09 -18.74
N GLN A 25 -35.74 -31.89 -18.73
CA GLN A 25 -34.39 -31.44 -18.33
C GLN A 25 -33.84 -30.35 -19.26
N TYR A 26 -34.06 -30.47 -20.59
CA TYR A 26 -33.67 -29.42 -21.54
C TYR A 26 -34.42 -28.11 -21.30
N ARG A 27 -35.73 -28.17 -21.01
CA ARG A 27 -36.50 -26.97 -20.68
C ARG A 27 -36.01 -26.32 -19.39
N GLU A 28 -35.72 -27.12 -18.36
CA GLU A 28 -35.17 -26.62 -17.10
C GLU A 28 -33.79 -25.97 -17.29
N ALA A 29 -32.90 -26.59 -18.06
CA ALA A 29 -31.60 -26.03 -18.40
C ALA A 29 -31.70 -24.70 -19.17
N ILE A 30 -32.63 -24.59 -20.11
CA ILE A 30 -32.90 -23.34 -20.85
C ILE A 30 -33.39 -22.25 -19.89
N THR A 31 -34.33 -22.55 -19.00
CA THR A 31 -34.82 -21.57 -18.02
C THR A 31 -33.72 -21.10 -17.05
N LEU A 32 -32.80 -22.00 -16.68
CA LEU A 32 -31.68 -21.66 -15.81
C LEU A 32 -30.66 -20.77 -16.52
N LEU A 33 -30.40 -21.02 -17.82
CA LEU A 33 -29.58 -20.15 -18.66
C LEU A 33 -30.19 -18.75 -18.81
N ASP A 34 -31.49 -18.65 -19.07
CA ASP A 34 -32.20 -17.37 -19.19
C ASP A 34 -32.14 -16.57 -17.87
N ASN A 35 -32.29 -17.26 -16.74
CA ASN A 35 -32.17 -16.64 -15.41
C ASN A 35 -30.75 -16.13 -15.15
N LEU A 36 -29.71 -16.92 -15.48
CA LEU A 36 -28.32 -16.50 -15.35
C LEU A 36 -27.98 -15.33 -16.27
N GLU A 37 -28.50 -15.31 -17.49
CA GLU A 37 -28.28 -14.20 -18.41
C GLU A 37 -28.94 -12.91 -17.89
N THR A 38 -30.13 -13.03 -17.31
CA THR A 38 -30.84 -11.92 -16.68
C THR A 38 -30.09 -11.39 -15.46
N GLN A 39 -29.61 -12.27 -14.58
CA GLN A 39 -28.79 -11.89 -13.42
C GLN A 39 -27.49 -11.21 -13.86
N ARG A 40 -26.80 -11.74 -14.88
CA ARG A 40 -25.60 -11.12 -15.46
C ARG A 40 -25.88 -9.71 -15.97
N LYS A 41 -26.99 -9.51 -16.70
CA LYS A 41 -27.40 -8.18 -17.18
C LYS A 41 -27.68 -7.21 -16.03
N GLN A 42 -28.34 -7.68 -14.96
CA GLN A 42 -28.60 -6.86 -13.78
C GLN A 42 -27.32 -6.45 -13.06
N VAL A 43 -26.35 -7.37 -12.90
CA VAL A 43 -25.04 -7.08 -12.29
C VAL A 43 -24.26 -6.07 -13.13
N LEU A 44 -24.25 -6.22 -14.46
CA LEU A 44 -23.58 -5.26 -15.34
C LEU A 44 -24.19 -3.85 -15.22
N VAL A 45 -25.52 -3.75 -15.20
CA VAL A 45 -26.21 -2.45 -15.02
C VAL A 45 -25.89 -1.84 -13.64
N GLN A 46 -25.82 -2.64 -12.59
CA GLN A 46 -25.43 -2.16 -11.25
C GLN A 46 -23.97 -1.67 -11.24
N TYR A 47 -23.08 -2.41 -11.88
CA TYR A 47 -21.66 -2.06 -12.01
C TYR A 47 -21.45 -0.78 -12.81
N GLU A 48 -22.17 -0.61 -13.92
CA GLU A 48 -22.15 0.63 -14.72
C GLU A 48 -22.66 1.82 -13.90
N ARG A 49 -23.76 1.66 -13.16
CA ARG A 49 -24.29 2.70 -12.28
C ARG A 49 -23.29 3.09 -11.19
N GLN A 50 -22.64 2.12 -10.56
CA GLN A 50 -21.60 2.38 -9.57
C GLN A 50 -20.41 3.11 -10.19
N THR A 51 -19.98 2.71 -11.38
CA THR A 51 -18.86 3.34 -12.10
C THR A 51 -19.18 4.78 -12.47
N ILE A 52 -20.41 5.07 -12.91
CA ILE A 52 -20.87 6.43 -13.21
C ILE A 52 -20.88 7.29 -11.94
N GLU A 53 -21.40 6.78 -10.82
CA GLU A 53 -21.43 7.54 -9.56
C GLU A 53 -20.02 7.77 -9.00
N LEU A 54 -19.13 6.79 -9.09
CA LEU A 54 -17.70 6.93 -8.76
C LEU A 54 -17.02 8.01 -9.62
N ASN A 55 -17.26 8.00 -10.94
CA ASN A 55 -16.73 9.03 -11.83
C ASN A 55 -17.29 10.42 -11.50
N ARG A 56 -18.56 10.52 -11.12
CA ARG A 56 -19.19 11.77 -10.67
C ARG A 56 -18.55 12.29 -9.38
N GLN A 57 -18.29 11.40 -8.41
CA GLN A 57 -17.58 11.74 -7.17
C GLN A 57 -16.14 12.19 -7.44
N ILE A 58 -15.42 11.53 -8.35
CA ILE A 58 -14.08 11.94 -8.77
C ILE A 58 -14.11 13.33 -9.42
N GLN A 59 -15.08 13.61 -10.29
CA GLN A 59 -15.23 14.93 -10.90
C GLN A 59 -15.56 16.01 -9.85
N HIS A 60 -16.42 15.70 -8.88
CA HIS A 60 -16.74 16.59 -7.76
C HIS A 60 -15.49 16.91 -6.93
N LEU A 61 -14.74 15.88 -6.50
CA LEU A 61 -13.49 16.05 -5.75
C LEU A 61 -12.44 16.85 -6.53
N ARG A 62 -12.32 16.64 -7.85
CA ARG A 62 -11.42 17.46 -8.70
C ARG A 62 -11.86 18.92 -8.76
N SER A 63 -13.17 19.18 -8.80
CA SER A 63 -13.70 20.54 -8.77
C SER A 63 -13.44 21.21 -7.42
N GLU A 64 -13.64 20.49 -6.31
CA GLU A 64 -13.33 20.99 -4.96
C GLU A 64 -11.84 21.27 -4.78
N ILE A 65 -10.95 20.39 -5.28
CA ILE A 65 -9.50 20.62 -5.28
C ILE A 65 -9.16 21.89 -6.07
N ASN A 66 -9.77 22.10 -7.23
CA ASN A 66 -9.55 23.30 -8.03
C ASN A 66 -10.09 24.56 -7.33
N THR A 67 -11.24 24.48 -6.66
CA THR A 67 -11.81 25.58 -5.87
C THR A 67 -10.96 25.90 -4.65
N LEU A 68 -10.41 24.90 -3.96
CA LEU A 68 -9.45 25.10 -2.87
C LEU A 68 -8.16 25.74 -3.39
N ARG A 69 -7.73 25.37 -4.60
CA ARG A 69 -6.56 25.94 -5.26
C ARG A 69 -6.76 27.39 -5.70
N THR A 70 -7.98 27.80 -6.06
CA THR A 70 -8.30 29.18 -6.46
C THR A 70 -8.70 30.08 -5.29
N THR A 71 -9.28 29.54 -4.22
CA THR A 71 -9.61 30.27 -2.98
C THR A 71 -8.40 30.45 -2.07
N SER A 72 -7.32 29.68 -2.26
CA SER A 72 -6.04 29.94 -1.64
C SER A 72 -5.32 31.10 -2.35
N SER A 73 -5.79 32.34 -2.15
CA SER A 73 -4.98 33.55 -2.25
C SER A 73 -4.04 33.72 -1.03
N THR A 74 -4.09 32.76 -0.10
CA THR A 74 -3.04 32.35 0.86
C THR A 74 -1.91 31.51 0.21
N SER A 75 -1.84 31.48 -1.12
CA SER A 75 -1.17 30.47 -1.96
C SER A 75 0.35 30.37 -1.83
N LEU A 76 1.06 31.42 -1.45
CA LEU A 76 2.53 31.36 -1.37
C LEU A 76 3.03 30.43 -0.25
N GLU A 77 2.42 30.48 0.93
CA GLU A 77 2.81 29.61 2.06
C GLU A 77 2.36 28.16 1.85
N SER A 78 1.17 27.95 1.28
CA SER A 78 0.65 26.62 0.94
C SER A 78 1.46 25.96 -0.19
N SER A 79 1.86 26.71 -1.22
CA SER A 79 2.74 26.23 -2.29
C SER A 79 4.13 25.89 -1.77
N ASN A 80 4.70 26.72 -0.90
CA ASN A 80 6.01 26.47 -0.30
C ASN A 80 5.98 25.26 0.64
N LEU A 81 4.92 25.11 1.44
CA LEU A 81 4.73 23.93 2.30
C LEU A 81 4.54 22.65 1.46
N ALA A 82 3.72 22.70 0.41
CA ALA A 82 3.54 21.57 -0.49
C ALA A 82 4.85 21.18 -1.19
N GLN A 83 5.63 22.17 -1.63
CA GLN A 83 6.95 21.95 -2.22
C GLN A 83 7.95 21.39 -1.22
N ALA A 84 7.92 21.86 0.03
CA ALA A 84 8.77 21.34 1.11
C ALA A 84 8.40 19.90 1.48
N LEU A 85 7.10 19.57 1.56
CA LEU A 85 6.63 18.21 1.82
C LEU A 85 6.97 17.26 0.67
N ASP A 86 6.83 17.70 -0.58
CA ASP A 86 7.24 16.93 -1.75
C ASP A 86 8.76 16.70 -1.78
N HIS A 87 9.55 17.71 -1.40
CA HIS A 87 11.00 17.58 -1.23
C HIS A 87 11.34 16.53 -0.16
N VAL A 88 10.72 16.63 1.02
CA VAL A 88 10.88 15.65 2.12
C VAL A 88 10.49 14.24 1.65
N ALA A 89 9.37 14.08 0.95
CA ALA A 89 8.91 12.79 0.45
C ALA A 89 9.87 12.16 -0.57
N ARG A 90 10.37 12.97 -1.52
CA ARG A 90 11.35 12.52 -2.52
C ARG A 90 12.67 12.10 -1.89
N HIS A 91 13.20 12.90 -0.98
CA HIS A 91 14.45 12.57 -0.30
C HIS A 91 14.29 11.37 0.64
N ALA A 92 13.18 11.28 1.38
CA ALA A 92 12.90 10.12 2.24
C ALA A 92 12.81 8.83 1.42
N SER A 93 12.09 8.85 0.30
CA SER A 93 11.96 7.69 -0.59
C SER A 93 13.30 7.27 -1.18
N ARG A 94 14.13 8.23 -1.63
CA ARG A 94 15.48 7.96 -2.16
C ARG A 94 16.40 7.32 -1.12
N LEU A 95 16.25 7.68 0.15
CA LEU A 95 17.03 7.11 1.27
C LEU A 95 16.44 5.81 1.82
N GLY A 96 15.33 5.33 1.26
CA GLY A 96 14.63 4.14 1.74
C GLY A 96 14.06 4.33 3.15
N LEU A 97 13.74 5.56 3.53
CA LEU A 97 13.12 5.90 4.81
C LEU A 97 11.61 5.64 4.73
N ARG A 98 11.10 4.83 5.64
CA ARG A 98 9.67 4.55 5.81
C ARG A 98 9.24 4.80 7.25
N ALA A 99 7.98 5.19 7.44
CA ALA A 99 7.39 5.18 8.77
C ALA A 99 7.20 3.73 9.26
N GLN A 100 7.03 3.55 10.57
CA GLN A 100 6.37 2.35 11.10
C GLN A 100 5.01 2.15 10.41
N ASP A 101 4.41 0.94 10.45
CA ASP A 101 3.14 0.55 9.80
C ASP A 101 1.90 1.32 10.31
N ARG A 102 1.98 2.65 10.32
CA ARG A 102 1.04 3.65 10.78
C ARG A 102 1.35 4.98 10.10
N GLN A 103 0.44 5.93 10.23
CA GLN A 103 0.73 7.30 9.80
C GLN A 103 1.90 7.88 10.62
N PRO A 104 2.82 8.64 9.98
CA PRO A 104 3.86 9.37 10.68
C PRO A 104 3.23 10.36 11.67
N LYS A 105 3.77 10.44 12.88
CA LYS A 105 3.36 11.46 13.85
C LYS A 105 3.86 12.83 13.39
N PRO A 106 3.18 13.94 13.73
CA PRO A 106 3.61 15.29 13.36
C PRO A 106 5.08 15.58 13.71
N ARG A 107 5.53 15.13 14.89
CA ARG A 107 6.92 15.27 15.33
C ARG A 107 7.93 14.53 14.46
N GLU A 108 7.56 13.36 13.94
CA GLU A 108 8.43 12.57 13.05
C GLU A 108 8.61 13.30 11.70
N VAL A 109 7.52 13.89 11.19
CA VAL A 109 7.55 14.71 9.97
C VAL A 109 8.37 15.98 10.18
N GLU A 110 8.21 16.64 11.32
CA GLU A 110 8.95 17.87 11.67
C GLU A 110 10.47 17.61 11.74
N VAL A 111 10.90 16.62 12.52
CA VAL A 111 12.33 16.30 12.67
C VAL A 111 12.93 15.85 11.35
N LEU A 112 12.21 15.01 10.59
CA LEU A 112 12.65 14.57 9.28
C LEU A 112 12.75 15.75 8.30
N GLY A 113 11.76 16.64 8.30
CA GLY A 113 11.74 17.86 7.48
C GLY A 113 12.94 18.75 7.77
N HIS A 114 13.24 18.99 9.04
CA HIS A 114 14.40 19.80 9.44
C HIS A 114 15.74 19.25 8.97
N ILE A 115 15.85 17.92 8.86
CA ILE A 115 17.07 17.26 8.38
C ILE A 115 17.13 17.24 6.86
N LEU A 116 16.04 16.82 6.19
CA LEU A 116 16.03 16.67 4.75
C LEU A 116 16.04 18.02 4.01
N CYS A 117 15.48 19.08 4.61
CA CYS A 117 15.50 20.42 4.02
C CYS A 117 16.79 21.21 4.32
N HIS A 118 17.67 20.71 5.19
CA HIS A 118 18.94 21.36 5.50
C HIS A 118 20.10 20.61 4.82
N PRO A 119 20.78 21.18 3.81
CA PRO A 119 21.75 20.45 2.98
C PRO A 119 22.83 19.72 3.77
N LEU A 120 23.43 20.38 4.76
CA LEU A 120 24.47 19.78 5.59
C LEU A 120 23.94 18.59 6.43
N ARG A 121 22.73 18.71 7.00
CA ARG A 121 22.13 17.66 7.82
C ARG A 121 21.73 16.46 6.97
N LEU A 122 21.24 16.72 5.76
CA LEU A 122 20.98 15.68 4.76
C LEU A 122 22.26 14.92 4.41
N THR A 123 23.38 15.61 4.17
CA THR A 123 24.67 14.96 3.90
C THR A 123 25.14 14.09 5.08
N TYR A 124 24.95 14.54 6.31
CA TYR A 124 25.27 13.74 7.49
C TYR A 124 24.39 12.49 7.58
N LEU A 125 23.08 12.63 7.37
CA LEU A 125 22.17 11.49 7.34
C LEU A 125 22.55 10.51 6.23
N GLU A 126 22.84 10.97 5.02
CA GLU A 126 23.26 10.13 3.90
C GLU A 126 24.53 9.33 4.20
N THR A 127 25.52 10.00 4.81
CA THR A 127 26.79 9.39 5.17
C THR A 127 26.57 8.32 6.23
N PHE A 128 25.82 8.65 7.28
CA PHE A 128 25.46 7.74 8.34
C PHE A 128 24.74 6.48 7.81
N LEU A 129 23.68 6.66 7.01
CA LEU A 129 22.92 5.55 6.45
C LEU A 129 23.81 4.64 5.57
N ARG A 130 24.76 5.22 4.83
CA ARG A 130 25.70 4.46 3.99
C ARG A 130 26.70 3.66 4.82
N GLU A 131 27.25 4.26 5.88
CA GLU A 131 28.21 3.61 6.77
C GLU A 131 27.56 2.48 7.56
N GLU A 132 26.41 2.73 8.16
CA GLU A 132 25.67 1.73 8.92
C GLU A 132 25.12 0.60 8.05
N SER A 133 24.76 0.88 6.78
CA SER A 133 24.32 -0.18 5.86
C SER A 133 25.43 -1.17 5.51
N ARG A 134 26.71 -0.79 5.66
CA ARG A 134 27.87 -1.67 5.43
C ARG A 134 28.18 -2.56 6.63
N GLN A 135 27.62 -2.26 7.81
CA GLN A 135 27.85 -3.09 8.99
C GLN A 135 27.07 -4.40 8.88
N PRO A 136 27.68 -5.55 9.21
CA PRO A 136 27.00 -6.84 9.17
C PRO A 136 25.82 -6.84 10.15
N ALA A 137 24.66 -7.35 9.70
CA ALA A 137 23.36 -7.27 10.36
C ALA A 137 23.22 -8.00 11.71
N GLY A 138 24.33 -8.44 12.31
CA GLY A 138 24.32 -9.46 13.35
C GLY A 138 24.28 -8.99 14.80
N ILE A 139 24.50 -7.71 15.11
CA ILE A 139 24.89 -7.37 16.50
C ILE A 139 23.93 -6.41 17.21
N VAL A 140 23.27 -5.46 16.54
CA VAL A 140 22.42 -4.50 17.26
C VAL A 140 21.20 -4.07 16.47
N ARG A 141 20.00 -4.38 16.99
CA ARG A 141 18.74 -3.69 16.60
C ARG A 141 18.74 -2.29 17.23
N ALA A 142 19.67 -1.45 16.80
CA ALA A 142 19.86 -0.12 17.36
C ALA A 142 18.80 0.85 16.83
N ARG A 143 18.27 1.67 17.73
CA ARG A 143 17.51 2.87 17.38
C ARG A 143 18.40 4.09 17.56
N TYR A 144 18.73 4.79 16.48
CA TYR A 144 19.58 5.98 16.50
C TYR A 144 18.74 7.25 16.55
N CYS A 145 19.13 8.23 17.36
CA CYS A 145 18.44 9.52 17.41
C CYS A 145 18.62 10.26 16.08
N LEU A 146 17.53 10.53 15.39
CA LEU A 146 17.57 11.16 14.08
C LEU A 146 18.14 12.59 14.17
N ALA A 147 17.86 13.31 15.26
CA ALA A 147 18.42 14.64 15.49
C ALA A 147 19.96 14.63 15.64
N GLN A 148 20.52 13.65 16.35
CA GLN A 148 21.97 13.51 16.54
C GLN A 148 22.68 13.07 15.25
N VAL A 149 22.08 12.13 14.52
CA VAL A 149 22.54 11.74 13.19
C VAL A 149 22.54 12.96 12.26
N GLY A 150 21.48 13.76 12.29
CA GLY A 150 21.35 15.00 11.52
C GLY A 150 22.38 16.08 11.89
N THR A 151 23.03 16.02 13.06
CA THR A 151 24.13 16.93 13.42
C THR A 151 25.52 16.40 13.06
N GLY A 152 25.61 15.20 12.47
CA GLY A 152 26.89 14.59 12.12
C GLY A 152 27.62 13.99 13.32
N ALA A 153 26.89 13.60 14.37
CA ALA A 153 27.48 12.92 15.52
C ALA A 153 28.07 11.57 15.07
N GLN A 154 29.39 11.41 15.19
CA GLN A 154 30.09 10.17 14.84
C GLN A 154 29.63 8.98 15.70
N PHE A 155 29.23 9.25 16.95
CA PHE A 155 28.70 8.27 17.88
C PHE A 155 27.41 8.81 18.49
N PRO A 156 26.24 8.50 17.90
CA PRO A 156 24.95 8.85 18.51
C PRO A 156 24.89 8.30 19.95
N ALA A 157 24.32 9.06 20.87
CA ALA A 157 24.21 8.62 22.25
C ALA A 157 23.19 7.47 22.35
N LEU A 158 23.64 6.33 22.85
CA LEU A 158 22.85 5.11 22.94
C LEU A 158 22.67 4.66 24.40
N LEU A 159 21.47 4.19 24.71
CA LEU A 159 21.09 3.54 25.94
C LEU A 159 21.04 2.03 25.71
N PHE A 160 21.88 1.29 26.42
CA PHE A 160 21.82 -0.17 26.46
C PHE A 160 20.72 -0.59 27.44
N ARG A 161 19.71 -1.29 26.95
CA ARG A 161 18.64 -1.85 27.77
C ARG A 161 18.97 -3.27 28.20
N ASN A 162 18.45 -3.66 29.35
CA ASN A 162 18.65 -5.00 29.93
C ASN A 162 18.09 -6.14 29.06
N ASP A 163 17.23 -5.83 28.08
CA ASP A 163 16.65 -6.76 27.11
C ASP A 163 17.53 -6.96 25.85
N GLY A 164 18.75 -6.40 25.83
CA GLY A 164 19.66 -6.47 24.70
C GLY A 164 19.32 -5.49 23.56
N HIS A 165 18.30 -4.65 23.72
CA HIS A 165 18.03 -3.56 22.78
C HIS A 165 18.90 -2.34 23.07
N VAL A 166 19.28 -1.65 22.00
CA VAL A 166 20.02 -0.40 22.09
C VAL A 166 19.12 0.71 21.54
N ASP A 167 18.73 1.62 22.42
CA ASP A 167 17.83 2.72 22.11
C ASP A 167 18.58 4.04 22.09
N CYS A 168 18.06 5.06 21.41
CA CYS A 168 18.62 6.39 21.53
C CYS A 168 18.45 6.94 22.94
N LEU A 169 19.50 7.55 23.47
CA LEU A 169 19.39 8.44 24.62
C LEU A 169 18.62 9.70 24.17
N HIS A 170 17.81 10.29 25.06
CA HIS A 170 17.00 11.47 24.75
C HIS A 170 17.82 12.55 24.04
N ASP A 171 17.18 13.36 23.20
CA ASP A 171 17.79 14.64 22.87
C ASP A 171 17.96 15.41 24.19
N GLY A 172 19.02 16.20 24.33
CA GLY A 172 19.36 16.85 25.60
C GLY A 172 18.28 17.81 26.15
N ASN A 173 17.11 17.91 25.50
CA ASN A 173 15.99 18.76 25.86
C ASN A 173 14.85 18.00 26.55
N GLY A 174 14.99 16.68 26.78
CA GLY A 174 13.94 15.88 27.44
C GLY A 174 12.77 15.50 26.53
N ASP A 175 12.90 15.73 25.22
CA ASP A 175 11.90 15.36 24.23
C ASP A 175 12.02 13.87 23.85
N ASN A 176 10.87 13.27 23.53
CA ASN A 176 10.80 11.92 22.99
C ASN A 176 11.59 11.82 21.68
N CYS A 177 12.79 11.24 21.76
CA CYS A 177 13.67 11.00 20.62
C CYS A 177 12.91 10.37 19.43
N VAL A 178 12.88 11.09 18.29
CA VAL A 178 12.57 10.50 16.98
C VAL A 178 13.79 9.70 16.54
N TRP A 179 13.58 8.42 16.29
CA TRP A 179 14.64 7.48 16.00
C TRP A 179 14.54 6.88 14.61
N ILE A 180 15.67 6.38 14.13
CA ILE A 180 15.77 5.54 12.94
C ILE A 180 16.39 4.19 13.29
N LYS A 181 15.90 3.12 12.66
CA LYS A 181 16.48 1.77 12.77
C LYS A 181 16.51 1.09 11.42
N LYS A 182 17.44 0.17 11.20
CA LYS A 182 17.43 -0.70 10.01
C LYS A 182 16.20 -1.61 10.06
N GLY A 183 15.50 -1.77 8.92
CA GLY A 183 14.33 -2.63 8.82
C GLY A 183 14.67 -4.11 9.09
N GLU A 184 13.71 -4.89 9.57
CA GLU A 184 13.92 -6.30 9.95
C GLU A 184 14.29 -7.20 8.77
N ASN A 185 13.86 -6.84 7.56
CA ASN A 185 14.22 -7.53 6.32
C ASN A 185 15.40 -6.86 5.61
N GLU A 186 16.11 -5.94 6.27
CA GLU A 186 17.19 -5.10 5.71
C GLU A 186 16.79 -4.19 4.53
N VAL A 187 15.53 -4.24 4.10
CA VAL A 187 14.99 -3.34 3.08
C VAL A 187 14.68 -1.99 3.75
N GLY A 188 15.66 -1.10 3.70
CA GLY A 188 15.53 0.29 4.09
C GLY A 188 15.50 0.55 5.60
N TRP A 189 15.09 1.75 5.95
CA TRP A 189 15.21 2.35 7.27
C TRP A 189 13.84 2.76 7.79
N VAL A 190 13.54 2.42 9.04
CA VAL A 190 12.26 2.71 9.68
C VAL A 190 12.43 3.88 10.64
N ILE A 191 11.59 4.90 10.49
CA ILE A 191 11.47 6.04 11.39
C ILE A 191 10.37 5.75 12.41
N GLY A 192 10.61 6.09 13.66
CA GLY A 192 9.60 6.08 14.70
C GLY A 192 9.92 7.05 15.84
N SER A 193 9.05 7.09 16.83
CA SER A 193 9.20 7.87 18.05
C SER A 193 8.61 7.05 19.19
N ARG A 194 9.05 7.29 20.43
CA ARG A 194 8.39 6.68 21.59
C ARG A 194 6.96 7.22 21.72
N ALA A 195 6.06 6.35 22.18
CA ALA A 195 4.68 6.73 22.47
C ALA A 195 4.63 7.61 23.72
#